data_AF-A0A559IXV7-F1
#
_entry.id   AF-A0A559IXV7-F1
#
_cell.length_a   1.000
_cell.length_b   1.000
_cell.length_c   1.000
_cell.angle_alpha   90.00
_cell.angle_beta   90.00
_cell.angle_gamma   90.00
#
_symmetry.space_group_name_H-M   'P 1'
#
loop_
_entity.id
_entity.type
_entity.pdbx_description
1 polymer ?
#
loop_
_entity_poly.entity_id
_entity_poly.type
_entity_poly.pdbx_seq_one_letter_code
_entity_poly.pdbx_strand_id
1 'polypeptide(L)'
;MEPAHSITALQYVALIHEISYTKVCKEIGLTPQQFSDWVKKRRPIPRERLHSIARYFDIEPALLIDEQHYLQDLTADLKIDLQILFLNKLVQQAEEGSDIEAFEEKLIRLQHKKAQQGLINRFTAVIQQNDVQTTQLCEAFLDQIQSGNLSALQQAINPSEEGD
;
A
#
# COMPACT_ATOMS: atom_id res chain seq x y z
N MET A 1 12.62 25.30 13.25
CA MET A 1 11.41 24.81 12.53
C MET A 1 11.39 23.31 12.75
N GLU A 2 10.51 22.79 13.61
CA GLU A 2 10.36 21.33 13.75
C GLU A 2 9.86 20.78 12.40
N PRO A 3 10.44 19.69 11.87
CA PRO A 3 9.99 19.14 10.60
C PRO A 3 8.54 18.67 10.79
N ALA A 4 7.63 19.11 9.90
CA ALA A 4 6.28 18.61 9.84
C ALA A 4 6.34 17.09 9.73
N HIS A 5 6.07 16.38 10.82
CA HIS A 5 6.15 14.93 10.84
C HIS A 5 5.10 14.39 9.85
N SER A 6 5.57 13.67 8.83
CA SER A 6 4.72 12.85 7.99
C SER A 6 3.88 11.94 8.88
N ILE A 7 2.59 11.84 8.58
CA ILE A 7 1.71 10.91 9.28
C ILE A 7 2.26 9.49 9.13
N THR A 8 2.31 8.73 10.22
CA THR A 8 2.75 7.33 10.21
C THR A 8 1.62 6.39 9.76
N ALA A 9 1.97 5.18 9.33
CA ALA A 9 1.00 4.13 9.01
C ALA A 9 -0.03 3.94 10.14
N LEU A 10 0.43 3.84 11.39
CA LEU A 10 -0.44 3.65 12.54
C LEU A 10 -1.41 4.81 12.79
N GLN A 11 -0.93 6.06 12.65
CA GLN A 11 -1.80 7.23 12.77
C GLN A 11 -2.87 7.25 11.67
N TYR A 12 -2.50 6.83 10.45
CA TYR A 12 -3.42 6.76 9.34
C TYR A 12 -4.48 5.67 9.53
N VAL A 13 -4.10 4.49 10.03
CA VAL A 13 -5.04 3.43 10.38
C VAL A 13 -6.03 3.90 11.44
N ALA A 14 -5.56 4.54 12.51
CA ALA A 14 -6.47 5.11 13.52
C ALA A 14 -7.43 6.14 12.92
N LEU A 15 -6.95 6.97 11.98
CA LEU A 15 -7.75 7.98 11.29
C LEU A 15 -8.87 7.37 10.44
N ILE A 16 -8.57 6.36 9.61
CA ILE A 16 -9.59 5.75 8.72
C ILE A 16 -10.61 4.91 9.49
N HIS A 17 -10.25 4.41 10.67
CA HIS A 17 -11.18 3.76 11.61
C HIS A 17 -11.96 4.75 12.47
N GLU A 18 -11.71 6.07 12.34
CA GLU A 18 -12.32 7.13 13.16
C GLU A 18 -12.13 6.93 14.67
N ILE A 19 -11.01 6.32 15.08
CA ILE A 19 -10.68 6.02 16.47
C ILE A 19 -9.54 6.93 16.93
N SER A 20 -9.71 7.57 18.09
CA SER A 20 -8.64 8.35 18.70
C SER A 20 -7.52 7.45 19.23
N TYR A 21 -6.26 7.88 19.10
CA TYR A 21 -5.12 7.10 19.61
C TYR A 21 -5.20 6.85 21.13
N THR A 22 -5.87 7.73 21.89
CA THR A 22 -6.09 7.54 23.33
C THR A 22 -7.02 6.37 23.60
N LYS A 23 -8.05 6.18 22.77
CA LYS A 23 -8.94 5.02 22.81
C LYS A 23 -8.19 3.74 22.45
N VAL A 24 -7.40 3.76 21.37
CA VAL A 24 -6.52 2.62 21.01
C VAL A 24 -5.65 2.24 22.20
N CYS A 25 -4.91 3.20 22.77
CA CYS A 25 -4.00 2.97 23.89
C CYS A 25 -4.70 2.27 25.07
N LYS A 26 -5.91 2.74 25.42
CA LYS A 26 -6.71 2.16 26.50
C LYS A 26 -7.10 0.70 26.21
N GLU A 27 -7.52 0.41 24.99
CA GLU A 27 -8.04 -0.91 24.60
C GLU A 27 -6.93 -1.97 24.46
N ILE A 28 -5.71 -1.58 24.09
CA ILE A 28 -4.56 -2.50 23.97
C ILE A 28 -3.55 -2.40 25.13
N GLY A 29 -3.92 -1.73 26.23
CA GLY A 29 -3.09 -1.65 27.44
C GLY A 29 -1.74 -0.95 27.21
N LEU A 30 -1.76 0.17 26.50
CA LEU A 30 -0.62 1.05 26.25
C LEU A 30 -0.83 2.42 26.88
N THR A 31 0.28 3.11 27.18
CA THR A 31 0.21 4.52 27.59
C THR A 31 0.28 5.45 26.38
N PRO A 32 -0.37 6.64 26.43
CA PRO A 32 -0.23 7.65 25.38
C PRO A 32 1.23 8.06 25.13
N GLN A 33 2.06 8.03 26.18
CA GLN A 33 3.50 8.28 26.05
C GLN A 33 4.18 7.21 25.19
N GLN A 34 3.83 5.94 25.36
CA GLN A 34 4.36 4.87 24.53
C GLN A 34 4.04 5.06 23.05
N PHE A 35 2.80 5.39 22.76
CA PHE A 35 2.35 5.70 21.41
C PHE A 35 3.10 6.91 20.82
N SER A 36 3.23 8.00 21.58
CA SER A 36 3.96 9.19 21.15
C SER A 36 5.43 8.90 20.84
N ASP A 37 6.10 8.10 21.67
CA ASP A 37 7.50 7.73 21.45
C ASP A 37 7.69 6.94 20.16
N TRP A 38 6.74 6.08 19.78
CA TRP A 38 6.79 5.33 18.51
C TRP A 38 6.49 6.20 17.30
N VAL A 39 5.48 7.07 17.37
CA VAL A 39 5.17 8.03 16.29
C VAL A 39 6.36 8.96 16.04
N LYS A 40 7.06 9.37 17.10
CA LYS A 40 8.28 10.18 17.02
C LYS A 40 9.54 9.36 16.72
N LYS A 41 9.40 8.06 16.43
CA LYS A 41 10.49 7.11 16.16
C LYS A 41 11.63 7.16 17.19
N ARG A 42 11.32 7.42 18.47
CA ARG A 42 12.31 7.49 19.56
C ARG A 42 12.79 6.11 20.01
N ARG A 43 12.00 5.07 19.74
CA ARG A 43 12.33 3.67 20.01
C ARG A 43 11.55 2.75 19.06
N PRO A 44 12.05 1.54 18.79
CA PRO A 44 11.33 0.54 18.02
C PRO A 44 10.11 0.01 18.80
N ILE A 45 9.16 -0.57 18.07
CA ILE A 45 7.98 -1.23 18.64
C ILE A 45 8.36 -2.66 19.05
N PRO A 46 8.17 -3.05 20.32
CA PRO A 46 8.32 -4.44 20.74
C PRO A 46 7.36 -5.36 20.00
N ARG A 47 7.82 -6.54 19.57
CA ARG A 47 7.02 -7.48 18.77
C ARG A 47 5.65 -7.79 19.37
N GLU A 48 5.56 -8.03 20.67
CA GLU A 48 4.27 -8.30 21.34
C GLU A 48 3.28 -7.14 21.21
N ARG A 49 3.78 -5.90 21.31
CA ARG A 49 2.97 -4.69 21.17
C ARG A 49 2.56 -4.47 19.73
N LEU A 50 3.47 -4.70 18.79
CA LEU A 50 3.15 -4.66 17.37
C LEU A 50 2.02 -5.63 17.02
N HIS A 51 2.09 -6.89 17.48
CA HIS A 51 1.03 -7.87 17.27
C HIS A 51 -0.30 -7.45 17.91
N SER A 52 -0.25 -6.83 19.09
CA SER A 52 -1.45 -6.33 19.76
C SER A 52 -2.13 -5.21 18.97
N ILE A 53 -1.34 -4.26 18.44
CA ILE A 53 -1.82 -3.18 17.57
C ILE A 53 -2.37 -3.74 16.26
N ALA A 54 -1.61 -4.62 15.61
CA ALA A 54 -1.98 -5.22 14.34
C ALA A 54 -3.30 -6.02 14.46
N ARG A 55 -3.45 -6.81 15.53
CA ARG A 55 -4.69 -7.53 15.83
C ARG A 55 -5.87 -6.59 16.10
N TYR A 56 -5.64 -5.49 16.79
CA TYR A 56 -6.69 -4.51 17.09
C TYR A 56 -7.31 -3.94 15.82
N PHE A 57 -6.47 -3.61 14.83
CA PHE A 57 -6.92 -3.09 13.54
C PHE A 57 -7.18 -4.16 12.48
N ASP A 58 -6.85 -5.42 12.78
CA ASP A 58 -6.96 -6.55 11.86
C ASP A 58 -6.16 -6.36 10.57
N ILE A 59 -4.89 -5.98 10.74
CA ILE A 59 -3.93 -5.76 9.65
C ILE A 59 -2.65 -6.56 9.90
N GLU A 60 -1.86 -6.73 8.85
CA GLU A 60 -0.57 -7.40 8.97
C GLU A 60 0.45 -6.52 9.72
N PRO A 61 1.18 -7.05 10.72
CA PRO A 61 2.21 -6.32 11.46
C PRO A 61 3.25 -5.60 10.58
N ALA A 62 3.65 -6.23 9.47
CA ALA A 62 4.65 -5.71 8.54
C ALA A 62 4.20 -4.40 7.86
N LEU A 63 2.90 -4.13 7.78
CA LEU A 63 2.37 -2.88 7.23
C LEU A 63 2.49 -1.69 8.18
N LEU A 64 2.92 -1.90 9.42
CA LEU A 64 3.09 -0.82 10.39
C LEU A 64 4.53 -0.40 10.60
N ILE A 65 5.49 -1.26 10.29
CA ILE A 65 6.90 -1.06 10.66
C ILE A 65 7.87 -1.20 9.50
N ASP A 66 9.03 -0.57 9.63
CA ASP A 66 10.20 -0.83 8.80
C ASP A 66 11.01 -2.04 9.29
N GLU A 67 12.11 -2.34 8.59
CA GLU A 67 13.02 -3.45 8.90
C GLU A 67 13.63 -3.32 10.31
N GLN A 68 13.78 -2.09 10.82
CA GLN A 68 14.32 -1.77 12.14
C GLN A 68 13.23 -1.74 13.23
N HIS A 69 12.00 -2.13 12.91
CA HIS A 69 10.83 -2.14 13.80
C HIS A 69 10.37 -0.75 14.28
N TYR A 70 10.72 0.32 13.57
CA TYR A 70 10.12 1.63 13.79
C TYR A 70 8.84 1.78 12.97
N LEU A 71 7.93 2.65 13.41
CA LEU A 71 6.75 2.96 12.59
C LEU A 71 7.19 3.52 11.25
N GLN A 72 6.71 2.91 10.17
CA GLN A 72 6.96 3.44 8.85
C GLN A 72 6.10 4.68 8.59
N ASP A 73 6.65 5.60 7.80
CA ASP A 73 5.92 6.76 7.33
C ASP A 73 4.85 6.32 6.33
N LEU A 74 3.76 7.08 6.24
CA LEU A 74 2.72 6.81 5.27
C LEU A 74 3.20 7.18 3.87
N THR A 75 3.60 6.19 3.09
CA THR A 75 3.83 6.34 1.66
C THR A 75 2.51 6.33 0.88
N ALA A 76 2.53 6.81 -0.37
CA ALA A 76 1.35 6.76 -1.23
C ALA A 76 0.87 5.32 -1.45
N ASP A 77 1.82 4.39 -1.63
CA ASP A 77 1.56 2.97 -1.84
C ASP A 77 0.93 2.34 -0.60
N LEU A 78 1.54 2.57 0.57
CA LEU A 78 1.03 2.06 1.83
C LEU A 78 -0.35 2.63 2.17
N LYS A 79 -0.59 3.90 1.84
CA LYS A 79 -1.92 4.51 1.99
C LYS A 79 -2.98 3.77 1.19
N ILE A 80 -2.69 3.43 -0.07
CA ILE A 80 -3.62 2.67 -0.92
C ILE A 80 -3.87 1.28 -0.32
N ASP A 81 -2.82 0.60 0.12
CA ASP A 81 -2.92 -0.73 0.72
C ASP A 81 -3.80 -0.74 1.97
N LEU A 82 -3.57 0.19 2.89
CA LEU A 82 -4.36 0.32 4.11
C LEU A 82 -5.82 0.68 3.80
N GLN A 83 -6.08 1.52 2.80
CA GLN A 83 -7.45 1.83 2.38
C GLN A 83 -8.16 0.63 1.76
N ILE A 84 -7.48 -0.17 0.94
CA ILE A 84 -8.05 -1.38 0.35
C ILE A 84 -8.39 -2.38 1.45
N LEU A 85 -7.49 -2.62 2.41
CA LEU A 85 -7.75 -3.51 3.54
C LEU A 85 -8.97 -3.07 4.35
N PHE A 86 -9.03 -1.78 4.69
CA PHE A 86 -10.15 -1.21 5.43
C PHE A 86 -11.48 -1.35 4.69
N LEU A 87 -11.53 -1.02 3.39
CA LEU A 87 -12.75 -1.13 2.59
C LEU A 87 -13.20 -2.58 2.39
N ASN A 88 -12.27 -3.50 2.13
CA ASN A 88 -12.60 -4.93 2.05
C ASN A 88 -13.27 -5.42 3.34
N LYS A 89 -12.77 -4.97 4.49
CA LYS A 89 -13.36 -5.31 5.78
C LYS A 89 -14.77 -4.72 5.94
N LEU A 90 -14.97 -3.46 5.57
CA LEU A 90 -16.31 -2.85 5.59
C LEU A 90 -17.29 -3.61 4.70
N VAL A 91 -16.88 -3.98 3.48
CA VAL A 91 -17.71 -4.77 2.55
C VAL A 91 -18.04 -6.15 3.12
N GLN A 92 -17.08 -6.82 3.77
CA GLN A 92 -17.30 -8.14 4.40
C GLN A 92 -18.22 -8.09 5.62
N GLN A 93 -18.28 -6.96 6.32
CA GLN A 93 -19.05 -6.78 7.56
C GLN A 93 -20.38 -6.06 7.33
N ALA A 94 -20.61 -5.56 6.12
CA ALA A 94 -21.79 -4.80 5.78
C ALA A 94 -23.04 -5.69 5.71
N GLU A 95 -24.12 -5.25 6.37
CA GLU A 95 -25.45 -5.84 6.20
C GLU A 95 -26.10 -5.33 4.90
N GLU A 96 -26.98 -6.15 4.31
CA GLU A 96 -27.73 -5.83 3.09
C GLU A 96 -28.49 -4.50 3.27
N GLY A 97 -28.14 -3.48 2.46
CA GLY A 97 -28.75 -2.14 2.48
C GLY A 97 -27.88 -1.01 3.03
N SER A 98 -26.62 -1.28 3.40
CA SER A 98 -25.61 -0.24 3.67
C SER A 98 -24.94 0.27 2.38
N ASP A 99 -24.07 1.28 2.49
CA ASP A 99 -23.31 1.93 1.38
C ASP A 99 -22.29 0.99 0.67
N ILE A 100 -22.58 -0.32 0.57
CA ILE A 100 -21.74 -1.35 -0.03
C ILE A 100 -21.32 -0.96 -1.44
N GLU A 101 -22.26 -0.51 -2.26
CA GLU A 101 -22.00 -0.12 -3.66
C GLU A 101 -20.96 1.01 -3.75
N ALA A 102 -21.03 2.00 -2.85
CA ALA A 102 -20.06 3.09 -2.80
C ALA A 102 -18.67 2.61 -2.33
N PHE A 103 -18.61 1.66 -1.40
CA PHE A 103 -17.36 1.05 -0.98
C PHE A 103 -16.73 0.19 -2.08
N GLU A 104 -17.52 -0.59 -2.79
CA GLU A 104 -17.10 -1.41 -3.92
C GLU A 104 -16.55 -0.55 -5.06
N GLU A 105 -17.25 0.53 -5.42
CA GLU A 105 -16.78 1.46 -6.45
C GLU A 105 -15.42 2.08 -6.06
N LYS A 106 -15.29 2.50 -4.79
CA LYS A 106 -14.04 3.04 -4.27
C LYS A 106 -12.92 1.99 -4.25
N LEU A 107 -13.24 0.74 -3.93
CA LEU A 107 -12.31 -0.38 -3.93
C LEU A 107 -11.74 -0.62 -5.33
N ILE A 108 -12.61 -0.68 -6.35
CA ILE A 108 -12.22 -0.87 -7.76
C ILE A 108 -11.24 0.24 -8.19
N ARG A 109 -11.57 1.50 -7.89
CA ARG A 109 -10.71 2.64 -8.21
C ARG A 109 -9.33 2.53 -7.54
N LEU A 110 -9.29 2.14 -6.27
CA LEU A 110 -8.03 1.97 -5.54
C LEU A 110 -7.21 0.79 -6.07
N GLN A 111 -7.84 -0.32 -6.43
CA GLN A 111 -7.19 -1.48 -7.04
C GLN A 111 -6.56 -1.12 -8.40
N HIS A 112 -7.29 -0.37 -9.24
CA HIS A 112 -6.74 0.13 -10.51
C HIS A 112 -5.52 1.03 -10.28
N LYS A 113 -5.60 1.95 -9.31
CA LYS A 113 -4.48 2.81 -8.95
C LYS A 113 -3.28 2.01 -8.44
N LYS A 114 -3.51 0.99 -7.61
CA LYS A 114 -2.47 0.08 -7.11
C LYS A 114 -1.80 -0.68 -8.25
N ALA A 115 -2.58 -1.21 -9.19
CA ALA A 115 -2.05 -1.92 -10.34
C ALA A 115 -1.16 -1.02 -11.21
N GLN A 116 -1.60 0.21 -11.49
CA GLN A 116 -0.81 1.20 -12.23
C GLN A 116 0.50 1.53 -11.51
N GLN A 117 0.45 1.80 -10.20
CA GLN A 117 1.64 2.08 -9.41
C GLN A 117 2.60 0.89 -9.37
N GLY A 118 2.09 -0.34 -9.28
CA GLY A 118 2.89 -1.56 -9.37
C GLY A 118 3.63 -1.68 -10.69
N LEU A 119 3.00 -1.33 -11.82
CA LEU A 119 3.67 -1.29 -13.12
C LEU A 119 4.78 -0.24 -13.15
N ILE A 120 4.50 0.98 -12.67
CA ILE A 120 5.50 2.06 -12.59
C ILE A 120 6.71 1.61 -11.77
N ASN A 121 6.48 1.07 -10.56
CA ASN A 121 7.55 0.63 -9.66
C ASN A 121 8.41 -0.47 -10.31
N ARG A 122 7.80 -1.40 -11.05
CA ARG A 122 8.53 -2.43 -11.79
C ARG A 122 9.39 -1.85 -12.91
N PHE A 123 8.86 -0.93 -13.72
CA PHE A 123 9.64 -0.25 -14.76
C PHE A 123 10.78 0.57 -14.16
N THR A 124 10.53 1.30 -13.07
CA THR A 124 11.56 2.05 -12.35
C THR A 124 12.68 1.12 -11.85
N ALA A 125 12.33 -0.01 -11.23
CA ALA A 125 13.30 -0.97 -10.73
C ALA A 125 14.16 -1.60 -11.85
N VAL A 126 13.54 -1.85 -13.02
CA VAL A 126 14.24 -2.35 -14.22
C VAL A 126 15.24 -1.32 -14.75
N ILE A 127 14.82 -0.05 -14.89
CA ILE A 127 15.67 1.03 -15.40
C ILE A 127 16.83 1.34 -14.43
N GLN A 128 16.60 1.30 -13.12
CA GLN A 128 17.62 1.59 -12.10
C GLN A 128 18.81 0.62 -12.08
N GLN A 129 18.69 -0.55 -12.74
CA GLN A 129 19.80 -1.49 -12.88
C GLN A 129 20.92 -0.97 -13.80
N ASN A 130 20.70 0.15 -14.50
CA ASN A 130 21.66 0.81 -15.40
C ASN A 130 22.22 -0.11 -16.50
N ASP A 131 21.48 -1.17 -16.86
CA ASP A 131 21.81 -1.98 -18.02
C ASP A 131 21.35 -1.27 -19.30
N VAL A 132 22.30 -1.03 -20.20
CA VAL A 132 22.09 -0.28 -21.44
C VAL A 132 21.12 -1.03 -22.35
N GLN A 133 21.25 -2.36 -22.44
CA GLN A 133 20.37 -3.17 -23.29
C GLN A 133 18.93 -3.14 -22.79
N THR A 134 18.72 -3.29 -21.48
CA THR A 134 17.41 -3.21 -20.85
C THR A 134 16.77 -1.83 -21.04
N THR A 135 17.53 -0.75 -20.91
CA THR A 135 17.02 0.61 -21.15
C THR A 135 16.56 0.78 -22.61
N GLN A 136 17.36 0.32 -23.58
CA GLN A 136 17.01 0.36 -25.01
C GLN A 136 15.77 -0.48 -25.33
N LEU A 137 15.62 -1.65 -24.69
CA LEU A 137 14.44 -2.49 -24.84
C LEU A 137 13.19 -1.80 -24.27
N CYS A 138 13.30 -1.12 -23.12
CA CYS A 138 12.20 -0.33 -22.57
C CYS A 138 11.81 0.84 -23.49
N GLU A 139 12.77 1.58 -24.03
CA GLU A 139 12.52 2.67 -24.98
C GLU A 139 11.83 2.17 -26.25
N ALA A 140 12.36 1.11 -26.87
CA ALA A 140 11.77 0.51 -28.07
C ALA A 140 10.34 0.01 -27.82
N PHE A 141 10.08 -0.61 -26.66
CA PHE A 141 8.74 -1.03 -26.25
C PHE A 141 7.77 0.16 -26.15
N LEU A 142 8.20 1.25 -25.51
CA LEU A 142 7.37 2.46 -25.35
C LEU A 142 7.07 3.10 -26.70
N ASP A 143 8.06 3.18 -27.60
CA ASP A 143 7.88 3.73 -28.95
C ASP A 143 6.87 2.91 -29.77
N GLN A 144 6.90 1.58 -29.68
CA GLN A 144 5.92 0.71 -30.36
C GLN A 144 4.49 0.93 -29.82
N ILE A 145 4.34 1.08 -28.51
CA ILE A 145 3.02 1.38 -27.91
C ILE A 145 2.53 2.77 -28.34
N GLN A 146 3.38 3.80 -28.27
CA GLN A 146 3.01 5.18 -28.60
C GLN A 146 2.68 5.38 -30.08
N SER A 147 3.36 4.64 -30.97
CA SER A 147 3.10 4.65 -32.41
C SER A 147 1.90 3.79 -32.82
N GLY A 148 1.29 3.04 -31.90
CA GLY A 148 0.16 2.15 -32.16
C GLY A 148 0.52 0.87 -32.90
N ASN A 149 1.82 0.57 -33.08
CA ASN A 149 2.28 -0.66 -33.72
C ASN A 149 2.37 -1.80 -32.69
N LEU A 150 1.20 -2.37 -32.40
CA LEU A 150 1.05 -3.42 -31.39
C LEU A 150 1.24 -4.85 -31.93
N SER A 151 1.42 -5.01 -33.25
CA SER A 151 1.49 -6.32 -33.92
C SER A 151 2.57 -7.24 -33.34
N ALA A 152 3.79 -6.73 -33.19
CA ALA A 152 4.92 -7.44 -32.59
C ALA A 152 4.73 -7.72 -31.08
N LEU A 153 4.00 -6.86 -30.38
CA LEU A 153 3.72 -7.01 -28.95
C LEU A 153 2.61 -8.03 -28.69
N GLN A 154 1.61 -8.12 -29.56
CA GLN A 154 0.53 -9.10 -29.47
C GLN A 154 1.04 -10.53 -29.67
N GLN A 155 1.99 -10.74 -30.58
CA GLN A 155 2.66 -12.04 -30.78
C GLN A 155 3.45 -12.49 -29.55
N ALA A 156 4.06 -11.56 -28.82
CA ALA A 156 4.76 -11.85 -27.57
C ALA A 156 3.81 -12.20 -26.40
N ILE A 157 2.56 -11.75 -26.45
CA ILE A 157 1.54 -12.01 -25.42
C ILE A 157 0.80 -13.33 -25.67
N ASN A 158 0.61 -13.75 -26.93
CA ASN A 158 -0.03 -15.01 -27.31
C ASN A 158 0.95 -15.92 -28.08
N PRO A 159 1.84 -16.68 -27.41
CA PRO A 159 2.84 -17.51 -28.08
C PRO A 159 2.28 -18.80 -28.71
N SER A 160 0.98 -18.89 -29.01
CA SER A 160 0.36 -20.12 -29.53
C SER A 160 -0.90 -19.86 -30.36
N GLU A 161 -0.76 -19.36 -31.59
CA GLU A 161 -1.74 -19.59 -32.68
C GLU A 161 -1.07 -19.69 -34.08
N GLU A 162 0.22 -20.03 -34.15
CA GLU A 162 0.85 -20.44 -35.42
C GLU A 162 1.56 -21.79 -35.22
N GLY A 163 0.76 -22.84 -35.42
CA GLY A 163 1.19 -24.23 -35.34
C GLY A 163 0.09 -25.15 -35.87
N ASP A 164 -0.23 -25.01 -37.15
CA ASP A 164 -0.74 -26.07 -38.03
C ASP A 164 -0.24 -25.83 -39.46
#